data_AF-A0A2U8XCM0-F1
#
_entry.id   AF-A0A2U8XCM0-F1
#
_cell.length_a   1.000
_cell.length_b   1.000
_cell.length_c   1.000
_cell.angle_alpha   90.00
_cell.angle_beta   90.00
_cell.angle_gamma   90.00
#
_symmetry.space_group_name_H-M   'P 1'
#
loop_
_entity.id
_entity.type
_entity.pdbx_description
1 polymer ?
#
loop_
_entity_poly.entity_id
_entity_poly.type
_entity_poly.pdbx_seq_one_letter_code
_entity_poly.pdbx_strand_id
1 'polypeptide(L)'
;MAASRPGRLAALIPLAAALSAVALVAATGTTQRSLDAAGFGQWAYGFFADRYPLFFPAIAYGIVRAALLPLAAPNWRGWLGACLGLTLVTGLSLHPTYGGLVLRAGFSVGGVAFLSGQPMAVAQGLGAVAAAFVLGFALGFAALVARGLPRRGARGRALVRALLRFAALAWALGLLAVARDVGLSGFPRLVLSGDQAALALGLVLAAFLPHVTLDLVRPRASVESTSGRR
;
A
#
# COMPACT_ATOMS: atom_id res chain seq x y z
N MET A 1 30.20 1.43 14.64
CA MET A 1 29.09 2.33 14.25
C MET A 1 28.52 2.06 12.84
N ALA A 2 28.52 0.83 12.30
CA ALA A 2 28.19 0.59 10.88
C ALA A 2 27.13 -0.51 10.56
N ALA A 3 26.31 -0.95 11.53
CA ALA A 3 25.35 -2.06 11.31
C ALA A 3 23.86 -1.64 11.16
N SER A 4 23.56 -0.38 10.81
CA SER A 4 22.18 0.13 10.69
C SER A 4 21.70 0.37 9.25
N ARG A 5 22.59 0.29 8.25
CA ARG A 5 22.31 0.63 6.85
C ARG A 5 21.37 -0.33 6.10
N PRO A 6 21.46 -1.68 6.20
CA PRO A 6 20.65 -2.56 5.37
C PRO A 6 19.15 -2.48 5.70
N GLY A 7 18.82 -2.28 6.99
CA GLY A 7 17.43 -2.16 7.42
C GLY A 7 16.72 -0.86 7.00
N ARG A 8 17.48 0.22 6.76
CA ARG A 8 16.93 1.51 6.29
C ARG A 8 16.68 1.50 4.79
N LEU A 9 17.61 0.95 4.01
CA LEU A 9 17.45 0.81 2.56
C LEU A 9 16.24 -0.08 2.24
N ALA A 10 16.07 -1.20 2.96
CA ALA A 10 14.92 -2.09 2.78
C ALA A 10 13.55 -1.40 3.01
N ALA A 11 13.49 -0.34 3.83
CA ALA A 11 12.26 0.41 4.07
C ALA A 11 11.88 1.33 2.90
N LEU A 12 12.84 1.70 2.05
CA LEU A 12 12.63 2.58 0.89
C LEU A 12 12.24 1.79 -0.37
N ILE A 13 12.58 0.50 -0.46
CA ILE A 13 12.34 -0.34 -1.64
C ILE A 13 10.85 -0.35 -2.06
N PRO A 14 9.86 -0.50 -1.16
CA PRO A 14 8.46 -0.47 -1.55
C PRO A 14 8.01 0.88 -2.14
N LEU A 15 8.49 1.99 -1.56
CA LEU A 15 8.20 3.33 -2.07
C LEU A 15 8.86 3.52 -3.44
N ALA A 16 10.12 3.10 -3.61
CA ALA A 16 10.79 3.12 -4.90
C ALA A 16 10.01 2.31 -5.94
N ALA A 17 9.47 1.14 -5.59
CA ALA A 17 8.65 0.34 -6.51
C ALA A 17 7.36 1.05 -6.93
N ALA A 18 6.68 1.73 -6.00
CA ALA A 18 5.49 2.52 -6.31
C ALA A 18 5.80 3.69 -7.25
N LEU A 19 6.90 4.41 -7.00
CA LEU A 19 7.36 5.51 -7.85
C LEU A 19 7.81 5.02 -9.23
N SER A 20 8.54 3.90 -9.27
CA SER A 20 8.95 3.26 -10.53
C SER A 20 7.75 2.80 -11.36
N ALA A 21 6.66 2.35 -10.73
CA ALA A 21 5.44 2.01 -11.46
C ALA A 21 4.85 3.23 -12.18
N VAL A 22 4.82 4.40 -11.53
CA VAL A 22 4.39 5.66 -12.17
C VAL A 22 5.35 6.09 -13.27
N ALA A 23 6.66 6.05 -13.00
CA ALA A 23 7.68 6.45 -13.96
C ALA A 23 7.69 5.55 -15.21
N LEU A 24 7.49 4.24 -15.03
CA LEU A 24 7.36 3.29 -16.13
C LEU A 24 6.15 3.62 -16.99
N VAL A 25 4.96 3.79 -16.39
CA VAL A 25 3.73 4.14 -17.13
C VAL A 25 3.89 5.44 -17.90
N ALA A 26 4.53 6.46 -17.30
CA ALA A 26 4.80 7.73 -17.97
C ALA A 26 5.80 7.56 -19.14
N ALA A 27 6.87 6.80 -18.95
CA ALA A 27 7.89 6.57 -19.97
C ALA A 27 7.39 5.71 -21.15
N THR A 28 6.55 4.71 -20.89
CA THR A 28 6.00 3.83 -21.92
C THR A 28 4.74 4.37 -22.58
N GLY A 29 4.19 5.49 -22.07
CA GLY A 29 2.93 6.04 -22.53
C GLY A 29 1.76 5.06 -22.38
N THR A 30 1.79 4.23 -21.34
CA THR A 30 0.80 3.15 -21.18
C THR A 30 -0.59 3.73 -20.95
N THR A 31 -1.54 3.29 -21.77
CA THR A 31 -2.95 3.62 -21.69
C THR A 31 -3.78 2.37 -21.45
N GLN A 32 -5.04 2.57 -21.05
CA GLN A 32 -6.04 1.51 -20.99
C GLN A 32 -6.15 0.76 -22.32
N ARG A 33 -6.10 1.47 -23.47
CA ARG A 33 -6.15 0.85 -24.81
C ARG A 33 -4.95 -0.05 -25.07
N SER A 34 -3.75 0.38 -24.70
CA SER A 34 -2.55 -0.46 -24.90
C SER A 34 -2.55 -1.69 -24.01
N LEU A 35 -3.06 -1.58 -22.77
CA LEU A 35 -3.20 -2.72 -21.87
C LEU A 35 -4.25 -3.72 -22.37
N ASP A 36 -5.36 -3.20 -22.91
CA ASP A 36 -6.41 -4.03 -23.51
C ASP A 36 -5.89 -4.79 -24.75
N ALA A 37 -5.16 -4.11 -25.63
CA ALA A 37 -4.50 -4.73 -26.79
C ALA A 37 -3.48 -5.81 -26.39
N ALA A 38 -2.87 -5.70 -25.20
CA ALA A 38 -1.94 -6.69 -24.64
C ALA A 38 -2.66 -7.83 -23.87
N GLY A 39 -3.99 -7.90 -23.90
CA GLY A 39 -4.77 -8.95 -23.23
C GLY A 39 -5.03 -8.71 -21.74
N PHE A 40 -4.70 -7.52 -21.22
CA PHE A 40 -4.93 -7.15 -19.82
C PHE A 40 -6.24 -6.39 -19.60
N GLY A 41 -7.16 -6.38 -20.58
CA GLY A 41 -8.43 -5.65 -20.55
C GLY A 41 -9.21 -5.83 -19.25
N GLN A 42 -9.37 -7.06 -18.76
CA GLN A 42 -10.10 -7.33 -17.51
C GLN A 42 -9.50 -6.67 -16.24
N TRP A 43 -8.22 -6.27 -16.28
CA TRP A 43 -7.53 -5.57 -15.18
C TRP A 43 -7.16 -4.12 -15.50
N ALA A 44 -7.42 -3.65 -16.72
CA ALA A 44 -7.17 -2.29 -17.16
C ALA A 44 -8.45 -1.54 -17.53
N TYR A 45 -9.57 -2.25 -17.66
CA TYR A 45 -10.86 -1.74 -18.09
C TYR A 45 -11.84 -1.74 -16.91
N GLY A 46 -12.51 -0.60 -16.68
CA GLY A 46 -13.61 -0.50 -15.72
C GLY A 46 -13.59 0.73 -14.84
N PHE A 47 -14.71 0.92 -14.14
CA PHE A 47 -14.98 2.06 -13.26
C PHE A 47 -13.83 2.39 -12.30
N PHE A 48 -13.22 1.37 -11.69
CA PHE A 48 -12.18 1.59 -10.69
C PHE A 48 -10.85 2.08 -11.29
N ALA A 49 -10.46 1.61 -12.48
CA ALA A 49 -9.23 2.07 -13.13
C ALA A 49 -9.36 3.54 -13.54
N ASP A 50 -10.56 3.94 -13.98
CA ASP A 50 -10.86 5.33 -14.32
C ASP A 50 -11.02 6.24 -13.09
N ARG A 51 -11.60 5.73 -11.99
CA ARG A 51 -11.83 6.55 -10.79
C ARG A 51 -10.62 6.61 -9.85
N TYR A 52 -9.83 5.53 -9.77
CA TYR A 52 -8.72 5.37 -8.82
C TYR A 52 -7.43 4.91 -9.51
N PRO A 53 -6.92 5.62 -10.53
CA PRO A 53 -5.78 5.17 -11.33
C PRO A 53 -4.50 4.95 -10.51
N LEU A 54 -4.30 5.72 -9.44
CA LEU A 54 -3.12 5.58 -8.58
C LEU A 54 -3.22 4.40 -7.59
N PHE A 55 -4.22 3.53 -7.70
CA PHE A 55 -4.21 2.29 -6.94
C PHE A 55 -3.21 1.26 -7.51
N PHE A 56 -2.82 1.33 -8.80
CA PHE A 56 -1.74 0.50 -9.36
C PHE A 56 -0.41 0.61 -8.60
N PRO A 57 0.16 1.82 -8.36
CA PRO A 57 1.37 1.95 -7.55
C PRO A 57 1.17 1.50 -6.10
N ALA A 58 -0.04 1.57 -5.54
CA ALA A 58 -0.32 1.00 -4.21
C ALA A 58 -0.24 -0.54 -4.20
N ILE A 59 -0.66 -1.20 -5.27
CA ILE A 59 -0.48 -2.64 -5.45
C ILE A 59 1.02 -2.97 -5.54
N ALA A 60 1.79 -2.23 -6.36
CA ALA A 60 3.24 -2.42 -6.46
C ALA A 60 3.94 -2.27 -5.10
N TYR A 61 3.56 -1.25 -4.33
CA TYR A 61 4.02 -1.06 -2.95
C TYR A 61 3.74 -2.27 -2.06
N GLY A 62 2.49 -2.78 -2.09
CA GLY A 62 2.06 -3.94 -1.29
C GLY A 62 2.77 -5.24 -1.69
N ILE A 63 2.93 -5.49 -2.98
CA ILE A 63 3.65 -6.65 -3.54
C ILE A 63 5.09 -6.67 -3.04
N VAL A 64 5.81 -5.57 -3.20
CA VAL A 64 7.21 -5.49 -2.78
C VAL A 64 7.36 -5.61 -1.27
N ARG A 65 6.42 -5.04 -0.50
CA ARG A 65 6.36 -5.24 0.96
C ARG A 65 6.24 -6.72 1.36
N ALA A 66 5.41 -7.49 0.66
CA ALA A 66 5.27 -8.92 0.89
C ALA A 66 6.53 -9.68 0.44
N ALA A 67 7.07 -9.36 -0.74
CA ALA A 67 8.24 -10.01 -1.31
C ALA A 67 9.51 -9.85 -0.46
N LEU A 68 9.63 -8.76 0.32
CA LEU A 68 10.76 -8.52 1.20
C LEU A 68 10.65 -9.21 2.58
N LEU A 69 9.56 -9.95 2.85
CA LEU A 69 9.40 -10.68 4.12
C LEU A 69 10.51 -11.71 4.41
N PRO A 70 11.06 -12.46 3.43
CA PRO A 70 12.17 -13.39 3.67
C PRO A 70 13.45 -12.69 4.13
N LEU A 71 13.67 -11.43 3.73
CA LEU A 71 14.82 -10.64 4.22
C LEU A 71 14.66 -10.26 5.71
N ALA A 72 13.42 -10.07 6.16
CA ALA A 72 13.13 -9.74 7.55
C ALA A 72 13.04 -10.98 8.46
N ALA A 73 12.74 -12.14 7.89
CA ALA A 73 12.66 -13.43 8.56
C ALA A 73 13.23 -14.52 7.63
N PRO A 74 14.57 -14.74 7.62
CA PRO A 74 15.23 -15.63 6.66
C PRO A 74 15.06 -17.11 7.02
N ASN A 75 13.81 -17.55 7.08
CA ASN A 75 13.40 -18.92 7.37
C ASN A 75 12.15 -19.29 6.55
N TRP A 76 11.69 -20.54 6.66
CA TRP A 76 10.52 -21.03 5.92
C TRP A 76 9.26 -20.20 6.18
N ARG A 77 9.11 -19.60 7.37
CA ARG A 77 7.96 -18.75 7.70
C ARG A 77 8.01 -17.43 6.94
N GLY A 78 9.19 -16.85 6.74
CA GLY A 78 9.37 -15.66 5.91
C GLY A 78 8.91 -15.88 4.48
N TRP A 79 9.27 -17.02 3.89
CA TRP A 79 8.80 -17.45 2.58
C TRP A 79 7.29 -17.71 2.54
N LEU A 80 6.76 -18.42 3.54
CA LEU A 80 5.32 -18.64 3.65
C LEU A 80 4.55 -17.31 3.71
N GLY A 81 5.01 -16.38 4.55
CA GLY A 81 4.43 -15.04 4.65
C GLY A 81 4.56 -14.24 3.35
N ALA A 82 5.67 -14.38 2.62
CA ALA A 82 5.84 -13.76 1.31
C ALA A 82 4.82 -14.30 0.30
N CYS A 83 4.71 -15.62 0.15
CA CYS A 83 3.74 -16.25 -0.74
C CYS A 83 2.31 -15.85 -0.38
N LEU A 84 1.96 -15.93 0.91
CA LEU A 84 0.64 -15.53 1.40
C LEU A 84 0.36 -14.05 1.14
N GLY A 85 1.32 -13.17 1.43
CA GLY A 85 1.19 -11.73 1.23
C GLY A 85 1.05 -11.37 -0.25
N LEU A 86 1.83 -11.99 -1.13
CA LEU A 86 1.71 -11.84 -2.57
C LEU A 86 0.32 -12.25 -3.03
N THR A 87 -0.13 -13.45 -2.66
CA THR A 87 -1.46 -13.97 -3.02
C THR A 87 -2.59 -13.08 -2.50
N LEU A 88 -2.53 -12.63 -1.24
CA LEU A 88 -3.58 -11.78 -0.66
C LEU A 88 -3.58 -10.38 -1.28
N VAL A 89 -2.41 -9.76 -1.48
CA VAL A 89 -2.34 -8.42 -2.08
C VAL A 89 -2.82 -8.46 -3.53
N THR A 90 -2.34 -9.40 -4.34
CA THR A 90 -2.78 -9.52 -5.74
C THR A 90 -4.24 -9.94 -5.83
N GLY A 91 -4.64 -10.99 -5.09
CA GLY A 91 -6.00 -11.50 -5.08
C GLY A 91 -7.02 -10.45 -4.65
N LEU A 92 -6.81 -9.80 -3.50
CA LEU A 92 -7.76 -8.80 -3.00
C LEU A 92 -7.76 -7.50 -3.81
N SER A 93 -6.71 -7.20 -4.58
CA SER A 93 -6.62 -5.96 -5.36
C SER A 93 -7.00 -6.13 -6.83
N LEU A 94 -6.89 -7.34 -7.38
CA LEU A 94 -7.05 -7.61 -8.82
C LEU A 94 -8.13 -8.66 -9.15
N HIS A 95 -8.62 -9.44 -8.17
CA HIS A 95 -9.64 -10.45 -8.41
C HIS A 95 -11.04 -9.99 -7.96
N PRO A 96 -12.10 -10.20 -8.76
CA PRO A 96 -12.09 -10.78 -10.11
C PRO A 96 -11.57 -9.83 -11.20
N THR A 97 -11.62 -8.51 -10.95
CA THR A 97 -11.13 -7.46 -11.85
C THR A 97 -10.42 -6.37 -11.05
N TYR A 98 -9.85 -5.38 -11.75
CA TYR A 98 -9.16 -4.25 -11.12
C TYR A 98 -9.95 -3.60 -9.98
N GLY A 99 -9.24 -3.36 -8.88
CA GLY A 99 -9.80 -2.82 -7.65
C GLY A 99 -10.27 -3.90 -6.69
N GLY A 100 -10.55 -5.11 -7.18
CA GLY A 100 -10.84 -6.30 -6.39
C GLY A 100 -11.79 -6.02 -5.21
N LEU A 101 -11.50 -6.65 -4.07
CA LEU A 101 -12.21 -6.41 -2.82
C LEU A 101 -11.79 -5.09 -2.15
N VAL A 102 -10.56 -4.63 -2.36
CA VAL A 102 -10.02 -3.40 -1.70
C VAL A 102 -10.82 -2.15 -2.11
N LEU A 103 -10.90 -1.84 -3.40
CA LEU A 103 -11.62 -0.67 -3.89
C LEU A 103 -13.14 -0.85 -3.81
N ARG A 104 -13.64 -2.09 -3.96
CA ARG A 104 -15.08 -2.37 -3.75
C ARG A 104 -15.50 -2.10 -2.32
N ALA A 105 -14.74 -2.55 -1.33
CA ALA A 105 -15.03 -2.26 0.07
C ALA A 105 -15.02 -0.75 0.33
N GLY A 106 -14.00 -0.04 -0.16
CA GLY A 106 -13.91 1.41 -0.01
C GLY A 106 -15.06 2.16 -0.67
N PHE A 107 -15.40 1.79 -1.91
CA PHE A 107 -16.48 2.43 -2.65
C PHE A 107 -17.86 2.12 -2.06
N SER A 108 -18.12 0.89 -1.64
CA SER A 108 -19.39 0.52 -0.99
C SER A 108 -19.59 1.26 0.33
N VAL A 109 -18.57 1.27 1.20
CA VAL A 109 -18.66 1.96 2.50
C VAL A 109 -18.79 3.48 2.31
N GLY A 110 -17.96 4.07 1.45
CA GLY A 110 -18.04 5.50 1.16
C GLY A 110 -19.37 5.89 0.49
N GLY A 111 -19.85 5.07 -0.44
CA GLY A 111 -21.14 5.27 -1.12
C GLY A 111 -22.32 5.21 -0.14
N VAL A 112 -22.37 4.20 0.72
CA VAL A 112 -23.41 4.10 1.76
C VAL A 112 -23.35 5.29 2.72
N ALA A 113 -22.16 5.70 3.16
CA ALA A 113 -22.00 6.86 4.04
C ALA A 113 -22.53 8.15 3.38
N PHE A 114 -22.21 8.38 2.10
CA PHE A 114 -22.70 9.51 1.34
C PHE A 114 -24.22 9.48 1.17
N LEU A 115 -24.80 8.32 0.81
CA LEU A 115 -26.24 8.13 0.69
C LEU A 115 -26.97 8.29 2.05
N SER A 116 -26.26 8.09 3.16
CA SER A 116 -26.77 8.31 4.51
C SER A 116 -26.66 9.78 4.97
N GLY A 117 -26.35 10.70 4.06
CA GLY A 117 -26.29 12.14 4.33
C GLY A 117 -24.97 12.64 4.93
N GLN A 118 -23.91 11.82 4.95
CA GLN A 118 -22.60 12.28 5.42
C GLN A 118 -21.93 13.23 4.42
N PRO A 119 -21.17 14.23 4.88
CA PRO A 119 -20.38 15.08 4.00
C PRO A 119 -19.42 14.26 3.14
N MET A 120 -19.16 14.72 1.91
CA MET A 120 -18.30 14.01 0.94
C MET A 120 -16.93 13.65 1.52
N ALA A 121 -16.30 14.56 2.27
CA ALA A 121 -15.01 14.30 2.92
C ALA A 121 -15.06 13.14 3.93
N VAL A 122 -16.16 13.04 4.71
CA VAL A 122 -16.37 11.96 5.67
C VAL A 122 -16.60 10.64 4.94
N ALA A 123 -17.44 10.65 3.91
CA ALA A 123 -17.71 9.48 3.08
C ALA A 123 -16.44 8.94 2.41
N GLN A 124 -15.61 9.82 1.83
CA GLN A 124 -14.32 9.45 1.25
C GLN A 124 -13.36 8.91 2.31
N GLY A 125 -13.29 9.55 3.49
CA GLY A 125 -12.48 9.08 4.61
C GLY A 125 -12.86 7.68 5.07
N LEU A 126 -14.16 7.41 5.24
CA LEU A 126 -14.66 6.08 5.60
C LEU A 126 -14.36 5.03 4.53
N GLY A 127 -14.48 5.39 3.25
CA GLY A 127 -14.09 4.53 2.14
C GLY A 127 -12.58 4.20 2.15
N ALA A 128 -11.72 5.19 2.41
CA ALA A 128 -10.29 4.98 2.52
C ALA A 128 -9.92 4.08 3.70
N VAL A 129 -10.59 4.23 4.85
CA VAL A 129 -10.44 3.37 6.03
C VAL A 129 -10.85 1.93 5.72
N ALA A 130 -11.98 1.72 5.02
CA ALA A 130 -12.44 0.39 4.62
C ALA A 130 -11.47 -0.29 3.64
N ALA A 131 -10.99 0.43 2.63
CA ALA A 131 -9.98 -0.08 1.71
C ALA A 131 -8.67 -0.41 2.43
N ALA A 132 -8.23 0.46 3.35
CA ALA A 132 -7.03 0.24 4.14
C ALA A 132 -7.17 -0.94 5.10
N PHE A 133 -8.37 -1.26 5.56
CA PHE A 133 -8.62 -2.44 6.38
C PHE A 133 -8.33 -3.71 5.60
N VAL A 134 -8.86 -3.81 4.38
CA VAL A 134 -8.64 -4.98 3.51
C VAL A 134 -7.17 -5.12 3.14
N LEU A 135 -6.54 -4.05 2.65
CA LEU A 135 -5.14 -4.08 2.24
C LEU A 135 -4.19 -4.24 3.45
N GLY A 136 -4.51 -3.57 4.56
CA GLY A 136 -3.78 -3.66 5.81
C GLY A 136 -3.86 -5.05 6.43
N PHE A 137 -5.01 -5.73 6.31
CA PHE A 137 -5.15 -7.13 6.69
C PHE A 137 -4.25 -8.03 5.85
N ALA A 138 -4.25 -7.89 4.53
CA ALA A 138 -3.38 -8.67 3.63
C ALA A 138 -1.90 -8.58 4.04
N LEU A 139 -1.42 -7.35 4.26
CA LEU A 139 -0.02 -7.09 4.64
C LEU A 139 0.29 -7.49 6.08
N GLY A 140 -0.61 -7.18 7.01
CA GLY A 140 -0.45 -7.41 8.44
C GLY A 140 -0.48 -8.90 8.78
N PHE A 141 -1.42 -9.64 8.18
CA PHE A 141 -1.54 -11.08 8.37
C PHE A 141 -0.33 -11.83 7.81
N ALA A 142 0.10 -11.50 6.57
CA ALA A 142 1.32 -12.04 5.99
C ALA A 142 2.56 -11.79 6.87
N ALA A 143 2.71 -10.56 7.39
CA ALA A 143 3.79 -10.22 8.30
C ALA A 143 3.73 -10.98 9.64
N LEU A 144 2.51 -11.24 10.15
CA LEU A 144 2.29 -12.02 11.37
C LEU A 144 2.67 -13.49 11.15
N VAL A 145 2.31 -14.08 10.01
CA VAL A 145 2.72 -15.45 9.65
C VAL A 145 4.25 -15.55 9.57
N ALA A 146 4.89 -14.59 8.89
CA ALA A 146 6.35 -14.53 8.73
C ALA A 146 7.11 -14.38 10.05
N ARG A 147 6.66 -13.48 10.93
CA ARG A 147 7.43 -13.06 12.12
C ARG A 147 6.94 -13.68 13.43
N GLY A 148 5.73 -14.23 13.44
CA GLY A 148 5.04 -14.69 14.64
C GLY A 148 4.46 -13.57 15.50
N LEU A 149 3.77 -13.98 16.56
CA LEU A 149 3.17 -13.04 17.51
C LEU A 149 4.23 -12.26 18.29
N PRO A 150 3.99 -10.97 18.59
CA PRO A 150 4.84 -10.22 19.49
C PRO A 150 4.94 -10.88 20.87
N ARG A 151 6.13 -10.80 21.50
CA ARG A 151 6.35 -11.22 22.89
C ARG A 151 5.35 -10.52 23.82
N ARG A 152 4.90 -11.17 24.90
CA ARG A 152 3.84 -10.65 25.81
C ARG A 152 4.09 -9.19 26.25
N GLY A 153 5.30 -8.84 26.68
CA GLY A 153 5.66 -7.47 27.09
C GLY A 153 5.83 -6.43 25.96
N ALA A 154 5.71 -6.84 24.69
CA ALA A 154 5.79 -5.97 23.52
C ALA A 154 4.44 -5.81 22.78
N ARG A 155 3.38 -6.49 23.24
CA ARG A 155 2.07 -6.51 22.55
C ARG A 155 1.45 -5.11 22.42
N GLY A 156 1.45 -4.32 23.48
CA GLY A 156 0.92 -2.95 23.45
C GLY A 156 1.65 -2.07 22.42
N ARG A 157 2.98 -2.07 22.44
CA ARG A 157 3.80 -1.34 21.45
C ARG A 157 3.59 -1.85 20.02
N ALA A 158 3.43 -3.16 19.85
CA ALA A 158 3.14 -3.76 18.55
C ALA A 158 1.76 -3.34 18.03
N LEU A 159 0.75 -3.28 18.92
CA LEU A 159 -0.60 -2.82 18.58
C LEU A 159 -0.60 -1.34 18.18
N VAL A 160 0.01 -0.46 18.98
CA VAL A 160 0.14 0.97 18.63
C VAL A 160 0.83 1.13 17.28
N ARG A 161 1.91 0.39 17.02
CA ARG A 161 2.60 0.44 15.72
C ARG A 161 1.73 -0.09 14.59
N ALA A 162 0.92 -1.12 14.82
CA ALA A 162 -0.02 -1.63 13.83
C ALA A 162 -1.09 -0.58 13.51
N LEU A 163 -1.65 0.08 14.52
CA LEU A 163 -2.62 1.17 14.36
C LEU A 163 -2.04 2.37 13.61
N LEU A 164 -0.80 2.78 13.92
CA LEU A 164 -0.13 3.86 13.20
C LEU A 164 0.12 3.50 11.72
N ARG A 165 0.53 2.26 11.44
CA ARG A 165 0.71 1.78 10.06
C ARG A 165 -0.62 1.69 9.31
N PHE A 166 -1.67 1.28 9.99
CA PHE A 166 -3.02 1.27 9.45
C PHE A 166 -3.49 2.70 9.12
N ALA A 167 -3.33 3.64 10.04
CA ALA A 167 -3.65 5.05 9.81
C ALA A 167 -2.85 5.64 8.64
N ALA A 168 -1.55 5.33 8.54
CA ALA A 168 -0.72 5.73 7.42
C ALA A 168 -1.19 5.11 6.08
N LEU A 169 -1.71 3.88 6.10
CA LEU A 169 -2.27 3.24 4.90
C LEU A 169 -3.62 3.85 4.52
N ALA A 170 -4.48 4.16 5.49
CA ALA A 170 -5.74 4.88 5.27
C ALA A 170 -5.50 6.28 4.68
N TRP A 171 -4.52 7.01 5.22
CA TRP A 171 -4.02 8.25 4.64
C TRP A 171 -3.58 8.07 3.19
N ALA A 172 -2.73 7.06 2.93
CA ALA A 172 -2.23 6.79 1.59
C ALA A 172 -3.37 6.58 0.60
N LEU A 173 -4.30 5.66 0.91
CA LEU A 173 -5.41 5.36 0.01
C LEU A 173 -6.39 6.53 -0.15
N GLY A 174 -6.62 7.31 0.90
CA GLY A 174 -7.41 8.54 0.82
C GLY A 174 -6.77 9.56 -0.12
N LEU A 175 -5.46 9.81 0.01
CA LEU A 175 -4.75 10.76 -0.84
C LEU A 175 -4.72 10.31 -2.31
N LEU A 176 -4.46 9.02 -2.55
CA LEU A 176 -4.48 8.45 -3.90
C LEU A 176 -5.89 8.47 -4.53
N ALA A 177 -6.95 8.43 -3.72
CA ALA A 177 -8.32 8.50 -4.21
C ALA A 177 -8.70 9.90 -4.75
N VAL A 178 -8.05 10.95 -4.25
CA VAL A 178 -8.29 12.34 -4.69
C VAL A 178 -7.56 12.67 -6.00
N ALA A 179 -6.63 11.81 -6.44
CA ALA A 179 -5.80 11.98 -7.63
C ALA A 179 -6.54 12.48 -8.88
N ARG A 180 -7.72 11.91 -9.16
CA ARG A 180 -8.52 12.28 -10.31
C ARG A 180 -9.02 13.73 -10.22
N ASP A 181 -9.45 14.13 -9.04
CA ASP A 181 -10.08 15.43 -8.78
C ASP A 181 -9.04 16.57 -8.80
N VAL A 182 -7.74 16.25 -8.67
CA VAL A 182 -6.63 17.23 -8.69
C VAL A 182 -5.84 17.30 -10.01
N GLY A 183 -6.29 16.63 -11.07
CA GLY A 183 -5.70 16.79 -12.41
C GLY A 183 -5.40 15.51 -13.19
N LEU A 184 -5.72 14.33 -12.64
CA LEU A 184 -5.52 13.04 -13.31
C LEU A 184 -6.79 12.49 -14.00
N SER A 185 -7.73 13.35 -14.37
CA SER A 185 -9.04 12.97 -14.95
C SER A 185 -8.98 12.27 -16.32
N GLY A 186 -7.89 12.44 -17.06
CA GLY A 186 -7.66 11.80 -18.37
C GLY A 186 -6.98 10.42 -18.29
N PHE A 187 -6.21 10.15 -17.24
CA PHE A 187 -5.47 8.90 -17.08
C PHE A 187 -6.38 7.85 -16.39
N PRO A 188 -6.44 6.59 -16.86
CA PRO A 188 -5.55 5.93 -17.83
C PRO A 188 -6.06 5.89 -19.27
N ARG A 189 -7.11 6.63 -19.63
CA ARG A 189 -7.62 6.69 -21.02
C ARG A 189 -6.63 7.38 -21.96
N LEU A 190 -5.99 8.43 -21.48
CA LEU A 190 -4.96 9.19 -22.16
C LEU A 190 -3.59 8.93 -21.52
N VAL A 191 -2.54 9.19 -22.31
CA VAL A 191 -1.16 9.14 -21.83
C VAL A 191 -0.97 10.17 -20.71
N LEU A 192 -0.19 9.80 -19.70
CA LEU A 192 0.27 10.71 -18.67
C LEU A 192 1.17 11.79 -19.31
N SER A 193 0.69 13.03 -19.34
CA SER A 193 1.53 14.18 -19.67
C SER A 193 2.64 14.38 -18.64
N GLY A 194 3.69 15.15 -18.97
CA GLY A 194 4.81 15.42 -18.06
C GLY A 194 4.36 16.00 -16.72
N ASP A 195 3.45 16.98 -16.75
CA ASP A 195 2.91 17.63 -15.55
C ASP A 195 2.08 16.66 -14.70
N GLN A 196 1.26 15.84 -15.35
CA GLN A 196 0.48 14.80 -14.67
C GLN A 196 1.37 13.71 -14.08
N ALA A 197 2.48 13.35 -14.73
CA ALA A 197 3.45 12.40 -14.21
C ALA A 197 4.15 12.96 -12.96
N ALA A 198 4.56 14.23 -12.98
CA ALA A 198 5.12 14.89 -11.81
C ALA A 198 4.11 14.94 -10.65
N LEU A 199 2.85 15.27 -10.93
CA LEU A 199 1.76 15.26 -9.95
C LEU A 199 1.54 13.85 -9.37
N ALA A 200 1.47 12.82 -10.21
CA ALA A 200 1.28 11.44 -9.79
C ALA A 200 2.44 10.95 -8.90
N LEU A 201 3.69 11.27 -9.27
CA LEU A 201 4.87 10.98 -8.45
C LEU A 201 4.81 11.69 -7.09
N GLY A 202 4.45 12.97 -7.09
CA GLY A 202 4.27 13.76 -5.87
C GLY A 202 3.20 13.18 -4.94
N LEU A 203 2.04 12.79 -5.50
CA LEU A 203 0.95 12.16 -4.75
C LEU A 203 1.36 10.80 -4.18
N VAL A 204 2.02 9.95 -4.96
CA VAL A 204 2.51 8.64 -4.49
C VAL A 204 3.55 8.81 -3.40
N LEU A 205 4.46 9.77 -3.55
CA LEU A 205 5.44 10.10 -2.52
C LEU A 205 4.73 10.54 -1.22
N ALA A 206 3.84 11.53 -1.31
CA ALA A 206 3.10 12.05 -0.16
C ALA A 206 2.19 10.99 0.51
N ALA A 207 1.64 10.06 -0.28
CA ALA A 207 0.77 9.00 0.21
C ALA A 207 1.54 8.00 1.08
N PHE A 208 2.71 7.54 0.62
CA PHE A 208 3.46 6.48 1.29
C PHE A 208 4.55 6.99 2.24
N LEU A 209 4.91 8.28 2.20
CA LEU A 209 5.92 8.85 3.08
C LEU A 209 5.64 8.59 4.57
N PRO A 210 4.41 8.82 5.11
CA PRO A 210 4.14 8.52 6.52
C PRO A 210 4.38 7.05 6.85
N HIS A 211 4.01 6.15 5.95
CA HIS A 211 4.22 4.73 6.18
C HIS A 211 5.73 4.36 6.20
N VAL A 212 6.53 4.94 5.31
CA VAL A 212 7.99 4.71 5.26
C VAL A 212 8.67 5.26 6.52
N THR A 213 8.28 6.46 6.98
CA THR A 213 8.87 7.06 8.20
C THR A 213 8.66 6.16 9.43
N LEU A 214 7.49 5.53 9.58
CA LEU A 214 7.21 4.56 10.65
C LEU A 214 8.11 3.31 10.59
N ASP A 215 8.66 2.97 9.43
CA ASP A 215 9.59 1.85 9.26
C ASP A 215 11.04 2.26 9.55
N LEU A 216 11.39 3.52 9.29
CA LEU A 216 12.70 4.12 9.58
C LEU A 216 12.89 4.40 11.08
N VAL A 217 11.83 4.79 11.78
CA VAL A 217 11.86 5.02 13.24
C VAL A 217 11.75 3.67 13.96
N ARG A 218 12.89 3.01 14.21
CA ARG A 218 12.97 1.86 15.12
C ARG A 218 13.24 2.34 16.56
N PRO A 219 12.53 1.83 17.58
CA PRO A 219 12.92 2.06 18.96
C PRO A 219 14.35 1.56 19.18
N ARG A 220 15.21 2.40 19.78
CA ARG A 220 16.52 1.95 20.27
C ARG A 220 16.28 0.77 21.22
N ALA A 221 17.03 -0.32 21.04
CA ALA A 221 17.08 -1.36 22.04
C ALA A 221 17.50 -0.70 23.36
N SER A 222 16.68 -0.82 24.41
CA SER A 222 17.05 -0.32 25.73
C SER A 222 18.34 -1.01 26.14
N VAL A 223 19.36 -0.22 26.46
CA VAL A 223 20.68 -0.69 26.91
C VAL A 223 20.60 -1.25 28.35
N GLU A 224 19.47 -1.05 29.03
CA GLU A 224 19.22 -1.57 30.37
C GLU A 224 18.61 -2.97 30.35
N SER A 225 19.47 -3.97 30.17
CA SER A 225 19.35 -5.20 30.97
C SER A 225 20.74 -5.80 31.11
N THR A 226 21.50 -5.31 32.09
CA THR A 226 22.58 -6.05 32.71
C THR A 226 22.01 -7.41 33.11
N SER A 227 22.43 -8.48 32.44
CA SER A 227 22.14 -9.83 32.89
C SER A 227 22.93 -10.05 34.19
N GLY A 228 22.30 -9.77 35.32
CA GLY A 228 22.74 -10.30 36.60
C GLY A 228 22.68 -11.83 36.50
N ARG A 229 23.86 -12.46 36.49
CA ARG A 229 24.00 -13.88 36.80
C ARG A 229 23.33 -14.14 38.15
N ARG A 230 22.35 -15.04 38.20
CA ARG A 230 22.20 -16.06 39.25
C ARG A 230 21.51 -17.27 38.63
#